data_AF-A0A6V8L7Q2-F1
#
_entry.id   AF-A0A6V8L7Q2-F1
#
_cell.length_a   1.000
_cell.length_b   1.000
_cell.length_c   1.000
_cell.angle_alpha   90.00
_cell.angle_beta   90.00
_cell.angle_gamma   90.00
#
_symmetry.space_group_name_H-M   'P 1'
#
loop_
_entity.id
_entity.type
_entity.pdbx_description
1 polymer ?
#
loop_
_entity_poly.entity_id
_entity_poly.type
_entity_poly.pdbx_seq_one_letter_code
_entity_poly.pdbx_strand_id
1 'polypeptide(L)'
;MGLTIAAGLVVLAVLALILITTTREAWPAFSEMGLSFITSKTWDPPAEVFGALAFIFGTALVSLIALIFAVPVSLGIALFLTELAPRRLRAPAVTVIDLLAAIPSVVFGLWGVLVVAPNLVPVYRGSTTCSVGFRSSAASSPSRSAAAAAS
;
A
#
# COMPACT_ATOMS: atom_id res chain seq x y z
N MET A 1 -16.44 22.56 34.93
CA MET A 1 -16.15 21.16 35.28
C MET A 1 -17.13 20.16 34.66
N GLY A 2 -18.45 20.39 34.67
CA GLY A 2 -19.41 19.45 34.06
C GLY A 2 -19.27 19.26 32.54
N LEU A 3 -18.98 20.33 31.78
CA LEU A 3 -18.87 20.27 30.32
C LEU A 3 -17.67 19.47 29.81
N THR A 4 -16.53 19.53 30.51
CA THR A 4 -15.32 18.76 30.14
C THR A 4 -15.49 17.28 30.43
N ILE A 5 -16.20 16.93 31.51
CA ILE A 5 -16.57 15.54 31.82
C ILE A 5 -17.54 15.00 30.76
N ALA A 6 -18.56 15.78 30.40
CA ALA A 6 -19.51 15.39 29.34
C ALA A 6 -18.81 15.20 27.98
N ALA A 7 -17.93 16.12 27.59
CA ALA A 7 -17.14 16.00 26.37
C ALA A 7 -16.24 14.74 26.38
N GLY A 8 -15.56 14.46 27.51
CA GLY A 8 -14.77 13.25 27.67
C GLY A 8 -15.61 11.97 27.57
N LEU A 9 -16.81 11.97 28.15
CA LEU A 9 -17.73 10.83 28.12
C LEU A 9 -18.27 10.58 26.70
N VAL A 10 -18.54 11.64 25.93
CA VAL A 10 -18.91 11.54 24.51
C VAL A 10 -17.78 10.95 23.67
N VAL A 11 -16.53 11.41 23.85
CA VAL A 11 -15.36 10.85 23.14
C VAL A 11 -15.20 9.36 23.45
N LEU A 12 -15.29 8.96 24.73
CA LEU A 12 -15.23 7.56 25.12
C LEU A 12 -16.38 6.74 24.53
N ALA A 13 -17.59 7.28 24.49
CA ALA A 13 -18.75 6.62 23.88
C ALA A 13 -18.57 6.43 22.37
N VAL A 14 -18.03 7.43 21.65
CA VAL A 14 -17.72 7.32 20.21
C VAL A 14 -16.63 6.27 19.97
N LEU A 15 -15.55 6.28 20.76
CA LEU A 15 -14.50 5.26 20.65
C LEU A 15 -15.05 3.85 20.90
N ALA A 16 -15.92 3.68 21.91
CA ALA A 16 -16.58 2.42 22.20
C ALA A 16 -17.48 1.97 21.04
N LEU A 17 -18.24 2.90 20.43
CA LEU A 17 -19.08 2.62 19.27
C LEU A 17 -18.24 2.16 18.06
N ILE A 18 -17.12 2.84 17.78
CA ILE A 18 -16.19 2.45 16.71
C ILE A 18 -15.61 1.05 16.96
N LEU A 19 -15.20 0.75 18.20
CA LEU A 19 -14.70 -0.58 18.58
C LEU A 19 -15.76 -1.66 18.36
N ILE A 20 -17.00 -1.43 18.80
CA ILE A 20 -18.09 -2.41 18.66
C ILE A 20 -18.44 -2.65 17.19
N THR A 21 -18.59 -1.58 16.41
CA THR A 21 -18.95 -1.66 14.98
C THR A 21 -17.84 -2.34 14.18
N THR A 22 -16.59 -1.90 14.33
CA THR A 22 -15.43 -2.51 13.67
C THR A 22 -15.28 -3.99 14.02
N THR A 23 -15.47 -4.37 15.29
CA THR A 23 -15.34 -5.77 15.71
C THR A 23 -16.46 -6.64 15.13
N ARG A 24 -17.70 -6.13 15.08
CA ARG A 24 -18.84 -6.86 14.51
C ARG A 24 -18.66 -7.12 13.02
N GLU A 25 -18.14 -6.15 12.28
CA GLU A 25 -17.87 -6.28 10.84
C GLU A 25 -16.65 -7.17 10.56
N ALA A 26 -15.64 -7.15 11.42
CA ALA A 26 -14.44 -7.97 11.28
C ALA A 26 -14.65 -9.44 11.69
N TRP A 27 -15.59 -9.73 12.59
CA TRP A 27 -15.85 -11.09 13.11
C TRP A 27 -16.10 -12.17 12.04
N PRO A 28 -16.98 -11.97 11.03
CA PRO A 28 -17.26 -12.98 9.99
C PRO A 28 -16.00 -13.40 9.22
N ALA A 29 -15.03 -12.50 9.03
CA ALA A 29 -13.78 -12.79 8.35
C ALA A 29 -12.95 -13.89 9.06
N PHE A 30 -13.05 -13.97 10.39
CA PHE A 30 -12.35 -15.00 11.18
C PHE A 30 -13.18 -16.29 11.31
N SER A 31 -14.50 -16.19 11.38
CA SER A 31 -15.37 -17.37 11.57
C SER A 31 -15.53 -18.22 10.32
N GLU A 32 -15.49 -17.63 9.12
CA GLU A 32 -15.69 -18.36 7.86
C GLU A 32 -14.40 -18.98 7.31
N MET A 33 -13.24 -18.38 7.58
CA MET A 33 -11.95 -18.79 6.99
C MET A 33 -10.97 -19.44 8.00
N GLY A 34 -11.24 -19.36 9.30
CA GLY A 34 -10.45 -19.98 10.36
C GLY A 34 -8.97 -19.54 10.40
N LEU A 35 -8.10 -20.31 11.05
CA LEU A 35 -6.65 -20.01 11.15
C LEU A 35 -5.89 -20.11 9.79
N SER A 36 -6.52 -20.72 8.78
CA SER A 36 -5.99 -20.78 7.41
C SER A 36 -5.95 -19.39 6.76
N PHE A 37 -6.86 -18.49 7.15
CA PHE A 37 -6.87 -17.08 6.73
C PHE A 37 -5.53 -16.37 6.96
N ILE A 38 -4.86 -16.66 8.07
CA ILE A 38 -3.62 -15.99 8.48
C ILE A 38 -2.40 -16.52 7.72
N THR A 39 -2.43 -17.80 7.32
CA THR A 39 -1.30 -18.46 6.64
C THR A 39 -1.45 -18.50 5.12
N SER A 40 -2.67 -18.34 4.62
CA SER A 40 -2.94 -18.32 3.18
C SER A 40 -2.44 -17.04 2.53
N LYS A 41 -1.80 -17.20 1.37
CA LYS A 41 -1.32 -16.11 0.51
C LYS A 41 -2.26 -15.81 -0.66
N THR A 42 -3.26 -16.68 -0.89
CA THR A 42 -4.16 -16.56 -2.04
C THR A 42 -5.24 -15.52 -1.75
N TRP A 43 -5.38 -14.55 -2.65
CA TRP A 43 -6.44 -13.56 -2.64
C TRP A 43 -7.28 -13.74 -3.90
N ASP A 44 -8.42 -14.43 -3.77
CA ASP A 44 -9.34 -14.74 -4.86
C ASP A 44 -10.76 -14.29 -4.49
N PRO A 45 -11.15 -13.03 -4.81
CA PRO A 45 -12.47 -12.49 -4.47
C PRO A 45 -13.64 -13.28 -5.09
N PRO A 46 -13.58 -13.75 -6.36
CA PRO A 46 -14.61 -14.62 -6.93
C PRO A 46 -14.85 -15.94 -6.19
N ALA A 47 -13.82 -16.51 -5.58
CA ALA A 47 -13.91 -17.76 -4.83
C ALA A 47 -14.16 -17.55 -3.33
N GLU A 48 -14.34 -16.29 -2.88
CA GLU A 48 -14.45 -15.89 -1.47
C GLU A 48 -13.27 -16.35 -0.60
N VAL A 49 -12.10 -16.59 -1.22
CA VAL A 49 -10.88 -16.99 -0.52
C VAL A 49 -10.00 -15.76 -0.29
N PHE A 50 -9.95 -15.31 0.95
CA PHE A 50 -9.13 -14.17 1.36
C PHE A 50 -7.94 -14.64 2.20
N GLY A 51 -6.72 -14.31 1.79
CA GLY A 51 -5.49 -14.61 2.52
C GLY A 51 -4.90 -13.36 3.15
N ALA A 52 -4.75 -13.33 4.47
CA ALA A 52 -4.21 -12.18 5.20
C ALA A 52 -2.68 -12.07 5.09
N LEU A 53 -1.97 -13.17 4.83
CA LEU A 53 -0.50 -13.18 4.87
C LEU A 53 0.12 -12.21 3.85
N ALA A 54 -0.48 -12.10 2.66
CA ALA A 54 -0.04 -11.19 1.62
C ALA A 54 -0.16 -9.71 2.06
N PHE A 55 -1.25 -9.35 2.75
CA PHE A 55 -1.47 -8.00 3.27
C PHE A 55 -0.53 -7.70 4.44
N ILE A 56 -0.39 -8.62 5.39
CA ILE A 56 0.51 -8.46 6.54
C ILE A 56 1.96 -8.26 6.06
N PHE A 57 2.41 -9.11 5.13
CA PHE A 57 3.76 -8.98 4.59
C PHE A 57 3.92 -7.69 3.78
N GLY A 58 2.92 -7.32 2.97
CA GLY A 58 2.93 -6.08 2.20
C GLY A 58 3.01 -4.83 3.09
N THR A 59 2.20 -4.74 4.15
CA THR A 59 2.23 -3.60 5.07
C THR A 59 3.55 -3.55 5.86
N ALA A 60 4.05 -4.69 6.33
CA ALA A 60 5.33 -4.76 7.03
C ALA A 60 6.51 -4.31 6.13
N LEU A 61 6.55 -4.82 4.89
CA LEU A 61 7.59 -4.48 3.93
C LEU A 61 7.56 -2.99 3.56
N VAL A 62 6.38 -2.45 3.24
CA VAL A 62 6.22 -1.03 2.90
C VAL A 62 6.57 -0.15 4.09
N SER A 63 6.15 -0.51 5.31
CA SER A 63 6.48 0.26 6.52
C SER A 63 7.97 0.27 6.81
N LEU A 64 8.65 -0.86 6.62
CA LEU A 64 10.09 -0.97 6.79
C LEU A 64 10.85 -0.09 5.78
N ILE A 65 10.50 -0.19 4.50
CA ILE A 65 11.08 0.65 3.45
C ILE A 65 10.82 2.12 3.74
N ALA A 66 9.59 2.48 4.12
CA ALA A 66 9.23 3.84 4.46
C ALA A 66 10.08 4.39 5.60
N LEU A 67 10.31 3.61 6.68
CA LEU A 67 11.17 4.04 7.79
C LEU A 67 12.62 4.24 7.38
N ILE A 68 13.18 3.34 6.58
CA ILE A 68 14.58 3.42 6.10
C ILE A 68 14.82 4.74 5.36
N PHE A 69 13.86 5.22 4.57
CA PHE A 69 13.99 6.49 3.84
C PHE A 69 13.50 7.70 4.64
N ALA A 70 12.41 7.58 5.39
CA ALA A 70 11.80 8.70 6.11
C ALA A 70 12.66 9.20 7.27
N VAL A 71 13.29 8.29 8.02
CA VAL A 71 14.13 8.65 9.18
C VAL A 71 15.32 9.53 8.79
N PRO A 72 16.20 9.14 7.85
CA PRO A 72 17.35 9.97 7.48
C PRO A 72 16.92 11.29 6.84
N VAL A 73 15.86 11.30 6.03
CA VAL A 73 15.36 12.53 5.39
C VAL A 73 14.79 13.49 6.44
N SER A 74 14.01 13.00 7.39
CA SER A 74 13.44 13.80 8.48
C SER A 74 14.54 14.44 9.34
N LEU A 75 15.54 13.64 9.74
CA LEU A 75 16.70 14.14 10.49
C LEU A 75 17.50 15.17 9.69
N GLY A 76 17.73 14.94 8.40
CA GLY A 76 18.42 15.88 7.53
C GLY A 76 17.71 17.24 7.44
N ILE A 77 16.39 17.24 7.27
CA ILE A 77 15.58 18.48 7.22
C ILE A 77 15.59 19.18 8.59
N ALA A 78 15.44 18.43 9.68
CA ALA A 78 15.44 18.99 11.03
C ALA A 78 16.77 19.68 11.39
N LEU A 79 17.90 19.02 11.08
CA LEU A 79 19.23 19.58 11.30
C LEU A 79 19.48 20.79 10.38
N PHE A 80 19.10 20.70 9.11
CA PHE A 80 19.25 21.81 8.17
C PHE A 80 18.49 23.05 8.66
N LEU A 81 17.25 22.93 9.11
CA LEU A 81 16.44 24.05 9.58
C LEU A 81 16.91 24.63 10.92
N THR A 82 17.55 23.82 11.77
CA THR A 82 17.96 24.22 13.11
C THR A 82 19.36 24.83 13.13
N GLU A 83 20.31 24.22 12.43
CA GLU A 83 21.74 24.58 12.54
C GLU A 83 22.28 25.30 11.29
N LEU A 84 21.83 24.94 10.09
CA LEU A 84 22.43 25.43 8.85
C LEU A 84 21.61 26.53 8.14
N ALA A 85 20.30 26.63 8.41
CA ALA A 85 19.43 27.48 7.62
C ALA A 85 19.59 28.98 7.95
N PRO A 86 19.94 29.83 6.97
CA PRO A 86 19.95 31.27 7.15
C PRO A 86 18.52 31.77 7.42
N ARG A 87 18.41 32.81 8.25
CA ARG A 87 17.13 33.34 8.79
C ARG A 87 16.06 33.67 7.74
N ARG A 88 16.45 33.91 6.49
CA ARG A 88 15.55 34.17 5.34
C ARG A 88 14.95 32.91 4.72
N LEU A 89 15.63 31.76 4.79
CA LEU A 89 15.17 30.50 4.18
C LEU A 89 14.37 29.63 5.15
N ARG A 90 14.57 29.80 6.47
CA ARG A 90 13.86 29.03 7.48
C ARG A 90 12.34 29.26 7.46
N ALA A 91 11.91 30.52 7.41
CA ALA A 91 10.49 30.88 7.41
C ALA A 91 9.69 30.31 6.21
N PRO A 92 10.14 30.47 4.94
CA PRO A 92 9.42 29.89 3.81
C PRO A 92 9.48 28.36 3.81
N ALA A 93 10.60 27.74 4.23
CA ALA A 93 10.70 26.28 4.28
C ALA A 93 9.70 25.66 5.26
N VAL A 94 9.59 26.22 6.48
CA VAL A 94 8.60 25.77 7.46
C VAL A 94 7.18 25.98 6.93
N THR A 95 6.91 27.13 6.30
CA THR A 95 5.60 27.41 5.70
C THR A 95 5.24 26.36 4.64
N VAL A 96 6.17 26.00 3.76
CA VAL A 96 5.94 24.96 2.75
C VAL A 96 5.68 23.60 3.41
N ILE A 97 6.41 23.25 4.46
CA ILE A 97 6.19 21.99 5.21
C ILE A 97 4.80 21.97 5.84
N ASP A 98 4.38 23.06 6.48
CA ASP A 98 3.04 23.17 7.09
C ASP A 98 1.94 23.09 6.03
N LEU A 99 2.14 23.74 4.88
CA LEU A 99 1.22 23.66 3.75
C LEU A 99 1.15 22.25 3.17
N LEU A 100 2.28 21.55 3.05
CA LEU A 100 2.33 20.15 2.61
C LEU A 100 1.63 19.22 3.59
N ALA A 101 1.77 19.48 4.90
CA ALA A 101 1.08 18.73 5.96
C ALA A 101 -0.44 18.97 5.97
N ALA A 102 -0.89 20.13 5.51
CA ALA A 102 -2.31 20.45 5.37
C ALA A 102 -2.97 19.78 4.15
N ILE A 103 -2.20 19.24 3.19
CA ILE A 103 -2.77 18.57 2.02
C ILE A 103 -3.48 17.28 2.48
N PRO A 104 -4.74 17.05 2.09
CA PRO A 104 -5.46 15.83 2.44
C PRO A 104 -4.76 14.58 1.87
N SER A 105 -4.71 13.51 2.65
CA SER A 105 -4.13 12.22 2.22
C SER A 105 -4.79 11.66 0.96
N VAL A 106 -6.08 11.94 0.75
CA VAL A 106 -6.86 11.54 -0.43
C VAL A 106 -6.25 12.10 -1.73
N VAL A 107 -5.70 13.32 -1.71
CA VAL A 107 -5.09 13.94 -2.90
C VAL A 107 -3.86 13.15 -3.34
N PHE A 108 -3.00 12.78 -2.39
CA PHE A 108 -1.82 11.95 -2.70
C PHE A 108 -2.21 10.55 -3.18
N GLY A 109 -3.28 9.97 -2.62
CA GLY A 109 -3.83 8.69 -3.09
C GLY A 109 -4.31 8.75 -4.54
N LEU A 110 -5.12 9.75 -4.88
CA LEU A 110 -5.61 9.94 -6.25
C LEU A 110 -4.48 10.27 -7.23
N TRP A 111 -3.52 11.10 -6.82
CA TRP A 111 -2.32 11.38 -7.63
C TRP A 111 -1.53 10.11 -7.92
N GLY A 112 -1.37 9.22 -6.93
CA GLY A 112 -0.74 7.91 -7.13
C GLY A 112 -1.46 7.06 -8.20
N VAL A 113 -2.80 7.04 -8.17
CA VAL A 113 -3.58 6.30 -9.17
C VAL A 113 -3.49 6.95 -10.55
N LEU A 114 -3.59 8.29 -10.64
CA LEU A 114 -3.65 8.99 -11.93
C LEU A 114 -2.29 9.16 -12.60
N VAL A 115 -1.22 9.28 -11.81
CA VAL A 115 0.14 9.53 -12.33
C VAL A 115 1.01 8.30 -12.20
N VAL A 116 1.10 7.69 -11.02
CA VAL A 116 2.03 6.57 -10.80
C VAL A 116 1.52 5.29 -11.48
N ALA A 117 0.22 4.97 -11.38
CA ALA A 117 -0.31 3.75 -11.98
C ALA A 117 -0.07 3.63 -13.51
N PRO A 118 -0.41 4.62 -14.37
CA PRO A 118 -0.15 4.49 -15.81
C PRO A 118 1.34 4.41 -16.16
N ASN A 119 2.22 5.00 -15.35
CA ASN A 119 3.67 4.89 -15.55
C ASN A 119 4.21 3.49 -15.17
N LEU A 120 3.55 2.78 -14.26
CA LEU A 120 3.93 1.42 -13.88
C LEU A 120 3.40 0.34 -14.84
N VAL A 121 2.23 0.55 -15.46
CA VAL A 121 1.62 -0.39 -16.43
C VAL A 121 2.59 -0.85 -17.55
N PRO A 122 3.36 0.02 -18.23
CA PRO A 122 4.28 -0.43 -19.28
C PRO A 122 5.45 -1.28 -18.73
N VAL A 123 5.90 -1.02 -17.50
CA VAL A 123 6.96 -1.81 -16.85
C VAL A 123 6.50 -3.26 -16.59
N TYR A 124 5.27 -3.42 -16.12
CA TYR A 124 4.67 -4.74 -15.92
C TYR A 124 4.41 -5.45 -17.26
N ARG A 125 3.84 -4.74 -18.24
CA ARG A 125 3.59 -5.31 -19.58
C ARG A 125 4.87 -5.69 -20.31
N GLY A 126 5.95 -4.93 -20.19
CA GLY A 126 7.25 -5.26 -20.78
C GLY A 126 7.81 -6.58 -20.25
N SER A 127 7.72 -6.78 -18.93
CA SER A 127 8.16 -8.01 -18.27
C SER A 127 7.31 -9.23 -18.64
N THR A 128 5.99 -9.08 -18.76
CA THR A 128 5.07 -10.18 -19.13
C THR A 128 5.07 -10.48 -20.64
N THR A 129 5.25 -9.48 -21.51
CA THR A 129 5.25 -9.68 -22.96
C THR A 129 6.43 -10.56 -23.40
N CYS A 130 7.57 -10.46 -22.72
CA CYS A 130 8.74 -11.30 -23.02
C CYS A 130 8.51 -12.78 -22.67
N SER A 131 7.80 -13.08 -21.57
CA SER A 131 7.49 -14.47 -21.18
C SER A 131 6.32 -15.08 -21.97
N VAL A 132 5.34 -14.28 -22.38
CA VAL A 132 4.20 -14.72 -23.20
C VAL A 132 4.58 -14.86 -24.67
N GLY A 133 5.39 -13.96 -25.22
CA GLY A 133 5.88 -14.02 -26.61
C GLY A 133 6.80 -15.22 -26.88
N PHE A 134 7.61 -15.62 -25.89
CA PHE A 134 8.43 -16.84 -25.95
C PHE A 134 7.56 -18.11 -25.97
N ARG A 135 6.50 -18.18 -25.15
CA ARG A 135 5.56 -19.31 -25.13
C ARG A 135 4.70 -19.40 -26.40
N SER A 136 4.29 -18.26 -26.96
CA SER A 136 3.54 -18.20 -28.22
C SER A 136 4.39 -18.57 -29.45
N SER A 137 5.68 -18.22 -29.46
CA SER A 137 6.61 -18.65 -30.51
C SER A 137 6.94 -20.15 -30.44
N ALA A 138 6.91 -20.74 -29.24
CA ALA A 138 7.04 -22.19 -29.06
C ALA A 138 5.76 -22.96 -29.45
N ALA A 139 4.57 -22.36 -29.29
CA ALA A 139 3.28 -22.99 -29.63
C ALA A 139 2.94 -22.96 -31.13
N SER A 140 3.57 -22.08 -31.92
CA SER A 140 3.33 -21.90 -33.36
C SER A 140 4.28 -22.70 -34.27
N SER A 141 4.94 -23.74 -33.76
CA SER A 141 5.70 -24.70 -34.59
C SER A 141 4.94 -26.02 -34.85
N PRO A 142 3.84 -26.05 -35.65
CA PRO A 142 3.15 -27.29 -36.00
C PRO A 142 3.78 -28.00 -37.21
N SER A 143 5.11 -28.06 -37.37
CA SER A 143 5.68 -28.66 -38.59
C SER A 143 7.08 -29.28 -38.54
N ARG A 144 7.80 -29.32 -37.40
CA ARG A 144 9.12 -29.99 -37.35
C ARG A 144 9.17 -31.36 -36.69
N SER A 145 8.15 -31.79 -35.92
CA SER A 145 8.13 -33.15 -35.36
C SER A 145 7.51 -34.21 -36.28
N ALA A 146 6.72 -33.82 -37.28
CA ALA A 146 6.17 -34.75 -38.27
C ALA A 146 7.19 -35.15 -39.36
N ALA A 147 8.23 -34.34 -39.60
CA ALA A 147 9.26 -34.62 -40.61
C ALA A 147 10.40 -35.53 -40.11
N ALA A 148 10.52 -35.77 -38.80
CA ALA A 148 11.58 -36.60 -38.21
C ALA A 148 11.16 -38.07 -38.01
N ALA A 149 9.92 -38.46 -38.34
CA ALA A 149 9.41 -39.82 -38.20
C ALA A 149 9.32 -40.60 -39.53
N ALA A 150 9.94 -40.08 -40.61
CA ALA A 150 9.88 -40.64 -41.96
C ALA A 150 11.25 -40.98 -42.57
N SER A 151 12.26 -41.26 -41.74
CA SER A 151 13.59 -41.72 -42.17
C SER A 151 14.06 -42.90 -41.34
#